data_AF-A0A8K0CIW1-F1
#
_entry.id   AF-A0A8K0CIW1-F1
#
_cell.length_a   1.000
_cell.length_b   1.000
_cell.length_c   1.000
_cell.angle_alpha   90.00
_cell.angle_beta   90.00
_cell.angle_gamma   90.00
#
_symmetry.space_group_name_H-M   'P 1'
#
loop_
_entity.id
_entity.type
_entity.pdbx_description
1 polymer ?
#
loop_
_entity_poly.entity_id
_entity_poly.type
_entity_poly.pdbx_seq_one_letter_code
_entity_poly.pdbx_strand_id
1 'polypeptide(L)'
;GLRKAMLIGMIGTCVGSWIKVGSVSPGRYWLVLLGQGVVGTFGVFLLGVCPKLAAVWFGPHEVSLARRIGVFGSQFGIAVGFVFPPMLFNNSTNREIIEKGFYTLTITVALITTLALAMIFTFFKEQPPSPPSPAQLRIQTNIEQKKNFWQSVKILFFNWSYVLLVLSYGTNVGIFYAFSTLLNQIILIYYPAGAIHAGRIGLIIVISGMIGSVFCGFILDAFSRYKLTITAVYLSCVLSLIAFSFMLGSDIVVFYFISTLLGLFMTALLPIGYELAAELTYPVGEGSSGGILTAAAKVFGIVFTYLYSHFLNTINDIAANIAMSGVLGLGAVFLFFIRFDLQRQKFSSVREFS
;
A
#
# COMPACT_ATOMS: atom_id res chain seq x y z
N GLY A 1 22.98 -1.88 -7.03
CA GLY A 1 22.81 -3.30 -6.66
C GLY A 1 21.69 -3.46 -5.66
N LEU A 2 21.01 -4.62 -5.67
CA LEU A 2 19.85 -4.93 -4.83
C LEU A 2 20.21 -4.91 -3.33
N ARG A 3 21.36 -5.49 -2.95
CA ARG A 3 21.82 -5.53 -1.55
C ARG A 3 22.10 -4.14 -1.00
N LYS A 4 22.77 -3.28 -1.78
CA LYS A 4 23.05 -1.89 -1.38
C LYS A 4 21.77 -1.11 -1.09
N ALA A 5 20.76 -1.24 -1.96
CA ALA A 5 19.47 -0.57 -1.76
C ALA A 5 18.76 -1.06 -0.49
N MET A 6 18.74 -2.37 -0.23
CA MET A 6 18.17 -2.92 1.00
C MET A 6 18.91 -2.48 2.25
N LEU A 7 20.24 -2.52 2.24
CA LEU A 7 21.05 -2.09 3.40
C LEU A 7 20.81 -0.61 3.70
N ILE A 8 20.84 0.26 2.69
CA ILE A 8 20.57 1.69 2.86
C ILE A 8 19.16 1.89 3.44
N GLY A 9 18.15 1.23 2.87
CA GLY A 9 16.77 1.33 3.34
C GLY A 9 16.58 0.86 4.79
N MET A 10 17.19 -0.28 5.14
CA MET A 10 17.05 -0.88 6.48
C MET A 10 17.89 -0.19 7.54
N ILE A 11 19.10 0.27 7.22
CA ILE A 11 19.92 1.07 8.13
C ILE A 11 19.18 2.35 8.48
N GLY A 12 18.68 3.09 7.48
CA GLY A 12 17.92 4.31 7.72
C GLY A 12 16.63 4.04 8.50
N THR A 13 15.91 2.97 8.19
CA THR A 13 14.70 2.58 8.94
C THR A 13 15.01 2.22 10.40
N CYS A 14 16.12 1.52 10.65
CA CYS A 14 16.58 1.19 12.00
C CYS A 14 16.99 2.45 12.77
N VAL A 15 17.81 3.32 12.19
CA VAL A 15 18.23 4.60 12.78
C VAL A 15 17.01 5.46 13.12
N GLY A 16 16.08 5.63 12.18
CA GLY A 16 14.85 6.39 12.41
C GLY A 16 13.97 5.77 13.51
N SER A 17 13.95 4.44 13.64
CA SER A 17 13.22 3.74 14.70
C SER A 17 13.86 3.94 16.08
N TRP A 18 15.20 3.90 16.18
CA TRP A 18 15.92 4.20 17.42
C TRP A 18 15.78 5.66 17.86
N ILE A 19 15.77 6.61 16.92
CA ILE A 19 15.51 8.02 17.22
C ILE A 19 14.15 8.19 17.90
N LYS A 20 13.13 7.43 17.45
CA LYS A 20 11.79 7.45 18.07
C LYS A 20 11.79 6.92 19.51
N VAL A 21 12.70 6.05 19.91
CA VAL A 21 12.78 5.57 21.31
C VAL A 21 13.09 6.71 22.28
N GLY A 22 13.84 7.74 21.85
CA GLY A 22 14.15 8.91 22.69
C GLY A 22 12.98 9.88 22.90
N SER A 23 11.85 9.66 22.23
CA SER A 23 10.73 10.61 22.15
C SER A 23 9.68 10.52 23.27
N VAL A 24 9.90 9.64 24.26
CA VAL A 24 8.91 9.29 25.30
C VAL A 24 8.38 10.50 26.06
N SER A 25 9.21 11.53 26.31
CA SER A 25 8.77 12.71 27.05
C SER A 25 7.97 13.67 26.17
N PRO A 26 6.92 14.35 26.70
CA PRO A 26 6.07 15.28 25.94
C PRO A 26 6.83 16.40 25.20
N GLY A 27 7.92 16.93 25.78
CA GLY A 27 8.76 17.97 25.17
C GLY A 27 9.64 17.50 23.99
N ARG A 28 9.64 16.20 23.68
CA ARG A 28 10.48 15.57 22.66
C ARG A 28 9.68 15.01 21.48
N TYR A 29 8.44 15.48 21.27
CA TYR A 29 7.63 15.07 20.12
C TYR A 29 8.33 15.29 18.77
N TRP A 30 9.18 16.32 18.67
CA TRP A 30 10.00 16.56 17.47
C TRP A 30 10.92 15.37 17.10
N LEU A 31 11.37 14.57 18.08
CA LEU A 31 12.14 13.34 17.81
C LEU A 31 11.28 12.28 17.11
N VAL A 32 9.98 12.20 17.41
CA VAL A 32 9.06 11.31 16.68
C VAL A 32 9.03 11.73 15.21
N LEU A 33 8.84 13.03 14.96
CA LEU A 33 8.75 13.57 13.61
C LEU A 33 10.05 13.37 12.83
N LEU A 34 11.20 13.63 13.48
CA LEU A 34 12.50 13.42 12.85
C LEU A 34 12.74 11.93 12.54
N GLY A 35 12.50 11.05 13.52
CA GLY A 35 12.65 9.61 13.32
C GLY A 35 11.72 9.06 12.24
N GLN A 36 10.46 9.51 12.21
CA GLN A 36 9.49 9.13 11.18
C GLN A 36 9.86 9.71 9.81
N GLY A 37 10.42 10.91 9.75
CA GLY A 37 10.98 11.50 8.53
C GLY A 37 12.10 10.64 7.95
N VAL A 38 13.06 10.22 8.79
CA VAL A 38 14.14 9.31 8.40
C VAL A 38 13.56 7.97 7.90
N VAL A 39 12.64 7.35 8.64
CA VAL A 39 11.98 6.10 8.19
C VAL A 39 11.26 6.31 6.84
N GLY A 40 10.59 7.44 6.64
CA GLY A 40 9.91 7.78 5.40
C GLY A 40 10.86 7.90 4.21
N THR A 41 11.98 8.63 4.37
CA THR A 41 12.98 8.82 3.32
C THR A 41 13.65 7.50 2.91
N PHE A 42 14.06 6.70 3.89
CA PHE A 42 14.78 5.45 3.62
C PHE A 42 13.86 4.27 3.28
N GLY A 43 12.61 4.30 3.75
CA GLY A 43 11.60 3.29 3.44
C GLY A 43 11.30 3.16 1.94
N VAL A 44 11.52 4.22 1.15
CA VAL A 44 11.35 4.19 -0.31
C VAL A 44 12.23 3.13 -0.98
N PHE A 45 13.45 2.90 -0.47
CA PHE A 45 14.36 1.89 -1.01
C PHE A 45 13.85 0.45 -0.82
N LEU A 46 12.92 0.24 0.12
CA LEU A 46 12.35 -1.07 0.45
C LEU A 46 11.13 -1.43 -0.41
N LEU A 47 10.44 -0.44 -0.98
CA LEU A 47 9.19 -0.63 -1.75
C LEU A 47 9.36 -1.54 -2.98
N GLY A 48 10.55 -1.51 -3.61
CA GLY A 48 10.85 -2.29 -4.81
C GLY A 48 11.60 -3.60 -4.56
N VAL A 49 11.82 -3.99 -3.30
CA VAL A 49 12.68 -5.13 -2.95
C VAL A 49 12.03 -6.45 -3.33
N CYS A 50 10.79 -6.69 -2.92
CA CYS A 50 10.08 -7.96 -3.19
C CYS A 50 10.08 -8.36 -4.68
N PRO A 51 9.66 -7.48 -5.62
CA PRO A 51 9.66 -7.85 -7.04
C PRO A 51 11.08 -8.04 -7.61
N LYS A 52 12.07 -7.26 -7.18
CA LYS A 52 13.46 -7.42 -7.62
C LYS A 52 14.10 -8.69 -7.07
N LEU A 53 13.84 -9.01 -5.80
CA LEU A 53 14.31 -10.22 -5.15
C LEU A 53 13.72 -11.44 -5.83
N ALA A 54 12.41 -11.45 -6.06
CA ALA A 54 11.72 -12.51 -6.78
C ALA A 54 12.35 -12.75 -8.16
N ALA A 55 12.60 -11.68 -8.93
CA ALA A 55 13.18 -11.77 -10.26
C ALA A 55 14.64 -12.26 -10.30
N VAL A 56 15.42 -11.99 -9.25
CA VAL A 56 16.85 -12.34 -9.17
C VAL A 56 17.07 -13.76 -8.63
N TRP A 57 16.25 -14.20 -7.68
CA TRP A 57 16.48 -15.44 -6.93
C TRP A 57 15.60 -16.62 -7.35
N PHE A 58 14.42 -16.38 -7.94
CA PHE A 58 13.45 -17.44 -8.23
C PHE A 58 13.29 -17.65 -9.74
N GLY A 59 12.94 -18.87 -10.15
CA GLY A 59 12.70 -19.20 -11.55
C GLY A 59 11.37 -18.63 -12.09
N PRO A 60 11.14 -18.60 -13.41
CA PRO A 60 9.95 -17.99 -14.02
C PRO A 60 8.61 -18.48 -13.46
N HIS A 61 8.52 -19.76 -13.09
CA HIS A 61 7.32 -20.37 -12.51
C HIS A 61 7.11 -20.02 -11.02
N GLU A 62 8.15 -19.60 -10.31
CA GLU A 62 8.13 -19.34 -8.86
C GLU A 62 8.14 -17.84 -8.51
N VAL A 63 8.56 -16.98 -9.45
CA VAL A 63 8.64 -15.51 -9.27
C VAL A 63 7.30 -14.91 -8.85
N SER A 64 6.19 -15.40 -9.40
CA SER A 64 4.84 -14.92 -9.06
C SER A 64 4.47 -15.28 -7.62
N LEU A 65 4.75 -16.51 -7.18
CA LEU A 65 4.53 -16.98 -5.81
C LEU A 65 5.40 -16.20 -4.82
N ALA A 66 6.69 -16.07 -5.11
CA ALA A 66 7.64 -15.32 -4.26
C ALA A 66 7.23 -13.84 -4.11
N ARG A 67 6.78 -13.20 -5.20
CA ARG A 67 6.25 -11.83 -5.17
C ARG A 67 5.01 -11.73 -4.29
N ARG A 68 4.06 -12.67 -4.44
CA ARG A 68 2.84 -12.72 -3.61
C ARG A 68 3.20 -12.80 -2.13
N ILE A 69 4.04 -13.77 -1.73
CA ILE A 69 4.48 -13.95 -0.33
C ILE A 69 5.15 -12.68 0.23
N GLY A 70 5.99 -11.99 -0.55
CA GLY A 70 6.60 -10.73 -0.14
C GLY A 70 5.58 -9.62 0.15
N VAL A 71 4.55 -9.49 -0.71
CA VAL A 71 3.47 -8.53 -0.52
C VAL A 71 2.61 -8.89 0.70
N PHE A 72 2.36 -10.18 0.95
CA PHE A 72 1.68 -10.66 2.16
C PHE A 72 2.35 -10.15 3.45
N GLY A 73 3.69 -10.16 3.52
CA GLY A 73 4.42 -9.64 4.67
C GLY A 73 4.16 -8.16 4.95
N SER A 74 4.02 -7.34 3.91
CA SER A 74 3.69 -5.91 4.06
C SER A 74 2.29 -5.69 4.66
N GLN A 75 1.30 -6.47 4.19
CA GLN A 75 -0.06 -6.38 4.70
C GLN A 75 -0.16 -6.90 6.14
N PHE A 76 0.58 -7.95 6.47
CA PHE A 76 0.68 -8.43 7.84
C PHE A 76 1.22 -7.36 8.79
N GLY A 77 2.24 -6.60 8.38
CA GLY A 77 2.75 -5.48 9.16
C GLY A 77 1.70 -4.39 9.42
N ILE A 78 0.88 -4.06 8.41
CA ILE A 78 -0.22 -3.10 8.55
C ILE A 78 -1.29 -3.63 9.51
N ALA A 79 -1.67 -4.91 9.40
CA ALA A 79 -2.60 -5.58 10.29
C ALA A 79 -2.16 -5.52 11.76
N VAL A 80 -0.89 -5.83 12.05
CA VAL A 80 -0.32 -5.67 13.40
C VAL A 80 -0.37 -4.21 13.85
N GLY A 81 -0.09 -3.28 12.94
CA GLY A 81 -0.15 -1.84 13.20
C GLY A 81 -1.54 -1.31 13.59
N PHE A 82 -2.62 -1.97 13.18
CA PHE A 82 -3.97 -1.60 13.62
C PHE A 82 -4.31 -2.14 15.01
N VAL A 83 -3.78 -3.30 15.38
CA VAL A 83 -4.16 -4.00 16.62
C VAL A 83 -3.28 -3.59 17.79
N PHE A 84 -1.97 -3.46 17.54
CA PHE A 84 -0.98 -3.28 18.60
C PHE A 84 -1.11 -1.94 19.35
N PRO A 85 -1.26 -0.77 18.68
CA PRO A 85 -1.39 0.49 19.40
C PRO A 85 -2.65 0.58 20.27
N PRO A 86 -3.88 0.26 19.81
CA PRO A 86 -5.07 0.33 20.67
C PRO A 86 -5.00 -0.55 21.92
N MET A 87 -4.31 -1.70 21.87
CA MET A 87 -4.09 -2.56 23.03
C MET A 87 -3.20 -1.93 24.11
N LEU A 88 -2.23 -1.10 23.71
CA LEU A 88 -1.29 -0.46 24.64
C LEU A 88 -1.90 0.76 25.34
N PHE A 89 -2.74 1.52 24.63
CA PHE A 89 -3.25 2.80 25.14
C PHE A 89 -4.60 2.68 25.86
N ASN A 90 -5.43 1.68 25.52
CA ASN A 90 -6.70 1.30 26.18
C ASN A 90 -7.55 2.47 26.76
N ASN A 91 -7.66 3.58 26.02
CA ASN A 91 -8.31 4.85 26.41
C ASN A 91 -7.92 5.41 27.79
N SER A 92 -6.72 5.08 28.26
CA SER A 92 -6.19 5.60 29.50
C SER A 92 -5.86 7.10 29.38
N THR A 93 -6.33 7.90 30.33
CA THR A 93 -6.00 9.33 30.47
C THR A 93 -4.76 9.56 31.32
N ASN A 94 -4.20 8.50 31.90
CA ASN A 94 -3.02 8.58 32.76
C ASN A 94 -1.75 8.74 31.91
N ARG A 95 -1.00 9.80 32.17
CA ARG A 95 0.23 10.15 31.45
C ARG A 95 1.28 9.03 31.50
N GLU A 96 1.42 8.37 32.64
CA GLU A 96 2.40 7.27 32.80
C GLU A 96 2.10 6.09 31.89
N ILE A 97 0.81 5.76 31.70
CA ILE A 97 0.38 4.66 30.83
C ILE A 97 0.63 5.01 29.36
N ILE A 98 0.35 6.27 28.98
CA ILE A 98 0.61 6.76 27.63
C ILE A 98 2.11 6.76 27.34
N GLU A 99 2.94 7.28 28.24
CA GLU A 99 4.40 7.30 28.07
C GLU A 99 4.97 5.88 27.98
N LYS A 100 4.56 4.98 28.87
CA LYS A 100 4.96 3.56 28.82
C LYS A 100 4.49 2.87 27.54
N GLY A 101 3.28 3.17 27.07
CA GLY A 101 2.72 2.67 25.81
C GLY A 101 3.53 3.13 24.60
N PHE A 102 3.84 4.43 24.52
CA PHE A 102 4.70 4.99 23.46
C PHE A 102 6.11 4.41 23.49
N TYR A 103 6.71 4.27 24.68
CA TYR A 103 8.02 3.63 24.82
C TYR A 103 7.98 2.17 24.35
N THR A 104 6.99 1.40 24.81
CA THR A 104 6.82 -0.01 24.42
C THR A 104 6.63 -0.16 22.92
N LEU A 105 5.83 0.72 22.29
CA LEU A 105 5.61 0.71 20.85
C LEU A 105 6.92 1.02 20.09
N THR A 106 7.61 2.10 20.46
CA THR A 106 8.82 2.54 19.76
C THR A 106 9.99 1.59 19.94
N ILE A 107 10.21 1.07 21.16
CA ILE A 107 11.28 0.08 21.42
C ILE A 107 11.03 -1.23 20.69
N THR A 108 9.77 -1.70 20.64
CA THR A 108 9.43 -2.94 19.93
C THR A 108 9.75 -2.81 18.43
N VAL A 109 9.37 -1.70 17.80
CA VAL A 109 9.70 -1.44 16.39
C VAL A 109 11.21 -1.31 16.18
N ALA A 110 11.93 -0.65 17.09
CA ALA A 110 13.38 -0.53 17.03
C ALA A 110 14.08 -1.90 17.13
N LEU A 111 13.64 -2.78 18.03
CA LEU A 111 14.18 -4.14 18.17
C LEU A 111 13.88 -5.00 16.94
N ILE A 112 12.65 -4.98 16.42
CA ILE A 112 12.28 -5.73 15.21
C ILE A 112 13.11 -5.28 14.00
N THR A 113 13.24 -3.96 13.80
CA THR A 113 14.03 -3.41 12.69
C THR A 113 15.52 -3.68 12.84
N THR A 114 16.05 -3.72 14.07
CA THR A 114 17.44 -4.11 14.35
C THR A 114 17.67 -5.59 14.05
N LEU A 115 16.76 -6.47 14.47
CA LEU A 115 16.82 -7.90 14.17
C LEU A 115 16.76 -8.15 12.65
N ALA A 116 15.86 -7.46 11.95
CA ALA A 116 15.77 -7.55 10.49
C ALA A 116 17.05 -7.05 9.80
N LEU A 117 17.63 -5.95 10.27
CA LEU A 117 18.91 -5.44 9.76
C LEU A 117 20.05 -6.44 10.00
N ALA A 118 20.13 -7.03 11.19
CA ALA A 118 21.12 -8.05 11.52
C ALA A 118 21.00 -9.27 10.60
N MET A 119 19.77 -9.75 10.37
CA MET A 119 19.51 -10.85 9.43
C MET A 119 19.92 -10.52 8.00
N ILE A 120 19.69 -9.28 7.55
CA ILE A 120 20.13 -8.85 6.21
C ILE A 120 21.65 -8.76 6.14
N PHE A 121 22.31 -8.32 7.21
CA PHE A 121 23.76 -8.23 7.24
C PHE A 121 24.42 -9.62 7.19
N THR A 122 23.87 -10.60 7.94
CA THR A 122 24.44 -11.95 8.08
C THR A 122 24.03 -12.90 6.95
N PHE A 123 22.75 -12.92 6.56
CA PHE A 123 22.21 -13.94 5.64
C PHE A 123 21.99 -13.43 4.22
N PHE A 124 21.85 -12.12 3.98
CA PHE A 124 21.46 -11.61 2.67
C PHE A 124 22.65 -11.56 1.69
N LYS A 125 22.60 -12.43 0.67
CA LYS A 125 23.52 -12.42 -0.48
C LYS A 125 22.89 -11.63 -1.63
N GLU A 126 23.71 -10.84 -2.35
CA GLU A 126 23.20 -9.93 -3.39
C GLU A 126 22.60 -10.66 -4.60
N GLN A 127 23.19 -11.80 -4.96
CA GLN A 127 22.74 -12.69 -6.03
C GLN A 127 23.07 -14.15 -5.64
N PRO A 128 22.32 -15.14 -6.13
CA PRO A 128 22.70 -16.55 -5.98
C PRO A 128 24.05 -16.82 -6.66
N PRO A 129 24.87 -17.77 -6.17
CA PRO A 129 26.18 -18.09 -6.75
C PRO A 129 26.14 -18.55 -8.22
N SER A 130 24.97 -19.04 -8.66
CA SER A 130 24.67 -19.40 -10.04
C SER A 130 23.34 -18.75 -10.45
N PRO A 131 23.24 -18.12 -11.63
CA PRO A 131 21.99 -17.50 -12.09
C PRO A 131 20.89 -18.57 -12.26
N PRO A 132 19.63 -18.29 -11.86
CA PRO A 132 18.56 -19.30 -11.87
C PRO A 132 18.14 -19.71 -13.30
N SER A 133 18.40 -18.88 -14.33
CA SER A 133 18.16 -19.24 -15.73
C SER A 133 18.96 -18.39 -16.74
N PRO A 134 19.28 -18.93 -17.94
CA PRO A 134 19.85 -18.15 -19.06
C PRO A 134 18.94 -17.01 -19.55
N ALA A 135 17.61 -17.14 -19.36
CA ALA A 135 16.63 -16.11 -19.69
C ALA A 135 16.75 -14.89 -18.77
N GLN A 136 17.07 -15.09 -17.48
CA GLN A 136 17.33 -14.00 -16.53
C GLN A 136 18.63 -13.25 -16.83
N LEU A 137 19.66 -13.92 -17.34
CA LEU A 137 20.89 -13.27 -17.80
C LEU A 137 20.62 -12.29 -18.96
N ARG A 138 19.73 -12.67 -19.88
CA ARG A 138 19.25 -11.82 -20.99
C ARG A 138 18.34 -10.68 -20.54
N ILE A 139 17.58 -10.86 -19.45
CA ILE A 139 16.74 -9.80 -18.86
C ILE A 139 17.61 -8.79 -18.09
N GLN A 140 18.62 -9.24 -17.32
CA GLN A 140 19.57 -8.35 -16.65
C GLN A 140 20.37 -7.49 -17.64
N THR A 141 20.90 -8.10 -18.70
CA THR A 141 21.62 -7.37 -19.78
C THR A 141 20.71 -6.41 -20.55
N ASN A 142 19.44 -6.75 -20.78
CA ASN A 142 18.47 -5.81 -21.39
C ASN A 142 18.01 -4.69 -20.42
N ILE A 143 18.00 -4.92 -19.11
CA ILE A 143 17.71 -3.90 -18.10
C ILE A 143 18.87 -2.90 -18.01
N GLU A 144 20.12 -3.38 -18.11
CA GLU A 144 21.30 -2.50 -18.23
C GLU A 144 21.29 -1.68 -19.53
N GLN A 145 20.67 -2.19 -20.60
CA GLN A 145 20.47 -1.46 -21.86
C GLN A 145 19.24 -0.53 -21.90
N LYS A 146 18.33 -0.57 -20.90
CA LYS A 146 17.12 0.28 -20.90
C LYS A 146 17.41 1.71 -20.41
N LYS A 147 17.71 2.56 -21.41
CA LYS A 147 17.55 4.03 -21.55
C LYS A 147 17.02 4.81 -20.33
N ASN A 148 17.79 5.83 -19.93
CA ASN A 148 17.44 7.05 -19.21
C ASN A 148 16.09 7.01 -18.45
N PHE A 149 16.14 6.82 -17.13
CA PHE A 149 14.98 6.90 -16.23
C PHE A 149 14.06 8.10 -16.54
N TRP A 150 14.66 9.27 -16.78
CA TRP A 150 13.94 10.49 -17.16
C TRP A 150 13.17 10.39 -18.49
N GLN A 151 13.69 9.66 -19.47
CA GLN A 151 12.96 9.40 -20.73
C GLN A 151 11.77 8.48 -20.48
N SER A 152 11.93 7.44 -19.65
CA SER A 152 10.82 6.57 -19.24
C SER A 152 9.74 7.36 -18.51
N VAL A 153 10.13 8.21 -17.56
CA VAL A 153 9.21 9.10 -16.83
C VAL A 153 8.47 10.03 -17.81
N LYS A 154 9.17 10.65 -18.76
CA LYS A 154 8.55 11.51 -19.77
C LYS A 154 7.49 10.74 -20.58
N ILE A 155 7.82 9.55 -21.09
CA ILE A 155 6.87 8.71 -21.85
C ILE A 155 5.61 8.40 -21.01
N LEU A 156 5.79 8.08 -19.73
CA LEU A 156 4.69 7.79 -18.81
C LEU A 156 3.77 9.00 -18.63
N PHE A 157 4.31 10.20 -18.42
CA PHE A 157 3.50 11.41 -18.25
C PHE A 157 2.74 11.85 -19.52
N PHE A 158 3.21 11.49 -20.71
CA PHE A 158 2.49 11.75 -21.96
C PHE A 158 1.51 10.64 -22.36
N ASN A 159 1.51 9.49 -21.68
CA ASN A 159 0.52 8.44 -21.89
C ASN A 159 -0.75 8.76 -21.09
N TRP A 160 -1.76 9.31 -21.77
CA TRP A 160 -3.02 9.72 -21.15
C TRP A 160 -3.73 8.60 -20.38
N SER A 161 -3.74 7.37 -20.92
CA SER A 161 -4.33 6.21 -20.22
C SER A 161 -3.60 5.91 -18.91
N TYR A 162 -2.27 6.06 -18.89
CA TYR A 162 -1.48 5.87 -17.67
C TYR A 162 -1.69 7.01 -16.66
N VAL A 163 -1.77 8.27 -17.11
CA VAL A 163 -2.07 9.41 -16.23
C VAL A 163 -3.44 9.24 -15.58
N LEU A 164 -4.47 8.86 -16.34
CA LEU A 164 -5.80 8.56 -15.80
C LEU A 164 -5.77 7.40 -14.79
N LEU A 165 -4.97 6.37 -15.04
CA LEU A 165 -4.75 5.28 -14.09
C LEU A 165 -4.11 5.80 -12.80
N VAL A 166 -3.06 6.62 -12.90
CA VAL A 166 -2.37 7.21 -11.75
C VAL A 166 -3.33 8.06 -10.91
N LEU A 167 -4.19 8.86 -11.54
CA LEU A 167 -5.22 9.63 -10.85
C LEU A 167 -6.25 8.73 -10.17
N SER A 168 -6.81 7.75 -10.89
CA SER A 168 -7.82 6.83 -10.35
C SER A 168 -7.29 5.99 -9.18
N TYR A 169 -6.12 5.39 -9.37
CA TYR A 169 -5.44 4.58 -8.36
C TYR A 169 -4.98 5.43 -7.18
N GLY A 170 -4.36 6.59 -7.45
CA GLY A 170 -3.93 7.54 -6.43
C GLY A 170 -5.09 7.99 -5.56
N THR A 171 -6.26 8.22 -6.16
CA THR A 171 -7.50 8.51 -5.44
C THR A 171 -7.91 7.37 -4.52
N ASN A 172 -7.97 6.14 -5.02
CA ASN A 172 -8.39 5.00 -4.21
C ASN A 172 -7.43 4.71 -3.04
N VAL A 173 -6.14 4.55 -3.35
CA VAL A 173 -5.13 4.20 -2.32
C VAL A 173 -4.89 5.37 -1.37
N GLY A 174 -4.95 6.62 -1.85
CA GLY A 174 -4.85 7.79 -1.00
C GLY A 174 -6.00 7.87 0.01
N ILE A 175 -7.23 7.63 -0.43
CA ILE A 175 -8.40 7.59 0.46
C ILE A 175 -8.30 6.40 1.42
N PHE A 176 -7.78 5.25 0.98
CA PHE A 176 -7.52 4.12 1.87
C PHE A 176 -6.54 4.48 2.99
N TYR A 177 -5.46 5.21 2.69
CA TYR A 177 -4.51 5.68 3.70
C TYR A 177 -5.13 6.71 4.65
N ALA A 178 -5.90 7.67 4.12
CA ALA A 178 -6.59 8.67 4.93
C ALA A 178 -7.61 8.01 5.87
N PHE A 179 -8.47 7.16 5.31
CA PHE A 179 -9.45 6.38 6.04
C PHE A 179 -8.81 5.52 7.13
N SER A 180 -7.75 4.77 6.79
CA SER A 180 -6.98 3.97 7.75
C SER A 180 -6.43 4.79 8.92
N THR A 181 -5.99 6.01 8.65
CA THR A 181 -5.42 6.92 9.66
C THR A 181 -6.50 7.47 10.59
N LEU A 182 -7.66 7.84 10.04
CA LEU A 182 -8.77 8.43 10.80
C LEU A 182 -9.76 7.38 11.34
N LEU A 183 -9.61 6.10 11.00
CA LEU A 183 -10.52 5.02 11.40
C LEU A 183 -10.77 5.00 12.91
N ASN A 184 -9.71 5.13 13.71
CA ASN A 184 -9.83 5.15 15.16
C ASN A 184 -10.62 6.37 15.66
N GLN A 185 -10.43 7.55 15.05
CA GLN A 185 -11.18 8.75 15.42
C GLN A 185 -12.67 8.59 15.10
N ILE A 186 -13.01 8.05 13.92
CA ILE A 186 -14.40 7.82 13.51
C ILE A 186 -15.10 6.84 14.46
N ILE A 187 -14.44 5.73 14.79
CA ILE A 187 -15.04 4.68 15.62
C ILE A 187 -15.26 5.16 17.06
N LEU A 188 -14.33 5.95 17.61
CA LEU A 188 -14.45 6.46 18.97
C LEU A 188 -15.59 7.48 19.15
N ILE A 189 -16.10 8.10 18.07
CA ILE A 189 -17.30 8.96 18.12
C ILE A 189 -18.53 8.14 18.53
N TYR A 190 -18.68 6.93 18.00
CA TYR A 190 -19.85 6.07 18.23
C TYR A 190 -19.64 5.05 19.35
N TYR A 191 -18.40 4.64 19.59
CA TYR A 191 -18.03 3.69 20.63
C TYR A 191 -16.89 4.27 21.48
N PRO A 192 -17.20 5.08 22.52
CA PRO A 192 -16.20 5.79 23.31
C PRO A 192 -15.19 4.90 24.06
N ALA A 193 -15.54 3.64 24.33
CA ALA A 193 -14.63 2.62 24.88
C ALA A 193 -14.16 1.60 23.81
N GLY A 194 -14.39 1.90 22.53
CA GLY A 194 -14.25 1.00 21.40
C GLY A 194 -12.90 1.01 20.71
N ALA A 195 -11.81 1.46 21.36
CA ALA A 195 -10.48 1.46 20.75
C ALA A 195 -10.05 0.06 20.27
N ILE A 196 -10.39 -0.98 21.03
CA ILE A 196 -10.17 -2.38 20.63
C ILE A 196 -11.00 -2.74 19.40
N HIS A 197 -12.26 -2.26 19.32
CA HIS A 197 -13.10 -2.44 18.13
C HIS A 197 -12.49 -1.75 16.91
N ALA A 198 -11.94 -0.55 17.06
CA ALA A 198 -11.25 0.15 15.99
C ALA A 198 -10.04 -0.63 15.45
N GLY A 199 -9.22 -1.18 16.34
CA GLY A 199 -8.10 -2.03 15.95
C GLY A 199 -8.54 -3.32 15.25
N ARG A 200 -9.62 -3.97 15.73
CA ARG A 200 -10.18 -5.18 15.12
C ARG A 200 -10.81 -4.91 13.74
N ILE A 201 -11.47 -3.77 13.57
CA ILE A 201 -12.06 -3.35 12.30
C ILE A 201 -10.95 -3.08 11.28
N GLY A 202 -9.91 -2.35 11.68
CA GLY A 202 -8.73 -2.14 10.84
C GLY A 202 -8.07 -3.46 10.42
N LEU A 203 -7.93 -4.42 11.35
CA LEU A 203 -7.45 -5.76 11.06
C LEU A 203 -8.31 -6.49 10.02
N ILE A 204 -9.63 -6.49 10.21
CA ILE A 204 -10.58 -7.16 9.32
C ILE A 204 -10.53 -6.55 7.92
N ILE A 205 -10.45 -5.22 7.81
CA ILE A 205 -10.31 -4.51 6.52
C ILE A 205 -9.06 -4.99 5.77
N VAL A 206 -7.94 -5.14 6.46
CA VAL A 206 -6.68 -5.60 5.84
C VAL A 206 -6.79 -7.07 5.42
N ILE A 207 -7.29 -7.95 6.29
CA ILE A 207 -7.41 -9.40 5.98
C ILE A 207 -8.42 -9.65 4.86
N SER A 208 -9.62 -9.07 4.96
CA SER A 208 -10.65 -9.21 3.93
C SER A 208 -10.16 -8.65 2.60
N GLY A 209 -9.38 -7.59 2.67
CA GLY A 209 -8.72 -7.00 1.54
C GLY A 209 -7.68 -7.88 0.85
N MET A 210 -6.89 -8.63 1.62
CA MET A 210 -5.97 -9.64 1.08
C MET A 210 -6.74 -10.74 0.34
N ILE A 211 -7.85 -11.21 0.93
CA ILE A 211 -8.74 -12.21 0.30
C ILE A 211 -9.35 -11.65 -0.99
N GLY A 212 -9.86 -10.42 -0.96
CA GLY A 212 -10.43 -9.74 -2.13
C GLY A 212 -9.42 -9.59 -3.26
N SER A 213 -8.17 -9.27 -2.93
CA SER A 213 -7.10 -9.14 -3.92
C SER A 213 -6.80 -10.46 -4.65
N VAL A 214 -6.83 -11.59 -3.93
CA VAL A 214 -6.65 -12.93 -4.51
C VAL A 214 -7.85 -13.30 -5.36
N PHE A 215 -9.07 -13.08 -4.86
CA PHE A 215 -10.31 -13.40 -5.56
C PHE A 215 -10.45 -12.62 -6.87
N CYS A 216 -10.20 -11.30 -6.85
CA CYS A 216 -10.21 -10.49 -8.06
C CYS A 216 -9.09 -10.86 -9.04
N GLY A 217 -7.93 -11.29 -8.55
CA GLY A 217 -6.86 -11.86 -9.38
C GLY A 217 -7.34 -13.10 -10.15
N PHE A 218 -7.99 -14.05 -9.47
CA PHE A 218 -8.57 -15.22 -10.13
C PHE A 218 -9.63 -14.86 -11.18
N ILE A 219 -10.49 -13.87 -10.90
CA ILE A 219 -11.47 -13.38 -11.87
C ILE A 219 -10.78 -12.78 -13.10
N LEU A 220 -9.71 -12.01 -12.91
CA LEU A 220 -8.94 -11.45 -14.03
C LEU A 220 -8.29 -12.55 -14.87
N ASP A 221 -7.68 -13.54 -14.22
CA ASP A 221 -7.06 -14.69 -14.88
C ASP A 221 -8.09 -15.50 -15.68
N ALA A 222 -9.27 -15.76 -15.10
CA ALA A 222 -10.31 -16.58 -15.73
C ALA A 222 -11.04 -15.87 -16.88
N PHE A 223 -11.37 -14.58 -16.71
CA PHE A 223 -12.23 -13.87 -17.67
C PHE A 223 -11.44 -12.97 -18.63
N SER A 224 -10.19 -12.61 -18.33
CA SER A 224 -9.33 -11.71 -19.12
C SER A 224 -9.97 -10.35 -19.48
N ARG A 225 -11.04 -9.95 -18.77
CA ARG A 225 -11.80 -8.70 -19.00
C ARG A 225 -11.39 -7.60 -18.02
N TYR A 226 -10.16 -7.12 -18.14
CA TYR A 226 -9.56 -6.11 -17.26
C TYR A 226 -10.46 -4.89 -17.00
N LYS A 227 -11.00 -4.28 -18.07
CA LYS A 227 -11.85 -3.09 -17.97
C LYS A 227 -13.09 -3.32 -17.09
N LEU A 228 -13.78 -4.44 -17.29
CA LEU A 228 -15.01 -4.73 -16.58
C LEU A 228 -14.71 -5.01 -15.11
N THR A 229 -13.72 -5.88 -14.84
CA THR A 229 -13.37 -6.26 -13.47
C THR A 229 -12.91 -5.05 -12.66
N ILE A 230 -12.00 -4.23 -13.20
CA ILE A 230 -11.48 -3.08 -12.45
C ILE A 230 -12.56 -2.02 -12.21
N THR A 231 -13.43 -1.78 -13.19
CA THR A 231 -14.55 -0.84 -13.04
C THR A 231 -15.56 -1.34 -12.00
N ALA A 232 -15.91 -2.63 -12.04
CA ALA A 232 -16.83 -3.24 -11.07
C ALA A 232 -16.26 -3.18 -9.65
N VAL A 233 -14.99 -3.55 -9.44
CA VAL A 233 -14.33 -3.47 -8.12
C VAL A 233 -14.30 -2.02 -7.62
N TYR A 234 -13.99 -1.07 -8.49
CA TYR A 234 -13.95 0.35 -8.12
C TYR A 234 -15.31 0.90 -7.72
N LEU A 235 -16.36 0.59 -8.48
CA LEU A 235 -17.74 0.99 -8.14
C LEU A 235 -18.19 0.33 -6.83
N SER A 236 -17.87 -0.94 -6.61
CA SER A 236 -18.13 -1.63 -5.34
C SER A 236 -17.37 -1.01 -4.16
N CYS A 237 -16.16 -0.48 -4.39
CA CYS A 237 -15.44 0.30 -3.38
C CYS A 237 -16.16 1.61 -3.02
N VAL A 238 -16.71 2.33 -3.99
CA VAL A 238 -17.50 3.55 -3.74
C VAL A 238 -18.76 3.20 -2.94
N LEU A 239 -19.51 2.19 -3.39
CA LEU A 239 -20.75 1.75 -2.73
C LEU A 239 -20.50 1.25 -1.31
N SER A 240 -19.41 0.52 -1.08
CA SER A 240 -19.05 0.04 0.26
C SER A 240 -18.64 1.16 1.21
N LEU A 241 -17.98 2.23 0.72
CA LEU A 241 -17.69 3.40 1.58
C LEU A 241 -18.94 4.21 1.90
N ILE A 242 -19.86 4.34 0.94
CA ILE A 242 -21.17 4.96 1.18
C ILE A 242 -21.96 4.14 2.21
N ALA A 243 -22.01 2.82 2.04
CA ALA A 243 -22.68 1.92 2.99
C ALA A 243 -22.03 2.00 4.39
N PHE A 244 -20.70 2.07 4.46
CA PHE A 244 -19.97 2.29 5.70
C PHE A 244 -20.41 3.59 6.38
N SER A 245 -20.56 4.69 5.62
CA SER A 245 -20.99 6.00 6.12
C SER A 245 -22.35 5.96 6.80
N PHE A 246 -23.32 5.27 6.20
CA PHE A 246 -24.68 5.18 6.73
C PHE A 246 -24.85 4.16 7.86
N MET A 247 -23.90 3.24 7.99
CA MET A 247 -23.93 2.19 9.01
C MET A 247 -23.12 2.56 10.27
N LEU A 248 -22.62 3.81 10.34
CA LEU A 248 -22.01 4.36 11.54
C LEU A 248 -23.04 4.46 12.67
N GLY A 249 -22.73 3.86 13.81
CA GLY A 249 -23.63 3.81 14.97
C GLY A 249 -24.65 2.66 14.97
N SER A 250 -24.67 1.81 13.94
CA SER A 250 -25.46 0.57 13.91
C SER A 250 -24.93 -0.48 14.90
N ASP A 251 -25.56 -1.64 14.98
CA ASP A 251 -25.02 -2.77 15.75
C ASP A 251 -23.57 -3.10 15.30
N ILE A 252 -22.69 -3.36 16.27
CA ILE A 252 -21.27 -3.61 16.03
C ILE A 252 -21.05 -4.78 15.06
N VAL A 253 -21.92 -5.80 15.06
CA VAL A 253 -21.84 -6.95 14.15
C VAL A 253 -22.10 -6.54 12.70
N VAL A 254 -23.11 -5.70 12.48
CA VAL A 254 -23.42 -5.14 11.14
C VAL A 254 -22.24 -4.29 10.67
N PHE A 255 -21.65 -3.51 11.57
CA PHE A 255 -20.51 -2.67 11.26
C PHE A 255 -19.26 -3.47 10.89
N TYR A 256 -19.00 -4.61 11.56
CA TYR A 256 -17.95 -5.54 11.16
C TYR A 256 -18.18 -6.13 9.76
N PHE A 257 -19.42 -6.49 9.42
CA PHE A 257 -19.76 -7.01 8.09
C PHE A 257 -19.50 -5.97 7.00
N ILE A 258 -19.97 -4.74 7.18
CA ILE A 258 -19.77 -3.66 6.21
C ILE A 258 -18.29 -3.27 6.08
N SER A 259 -17.55 -3.27 7.19
CA SER A 259 -16.09 -3.06 7.17
C SER A 259 -15.34 -4.15 6.40
N THR A 260 -15.80 -5.40 6.51
CA THR A 260 -15.25 -6.53 5.74
C THR A 260 -15.44 -6.30 4.25
N LEU A 261 -16.64 -5.87 3.84
CA LEU A 261 -16.97 -5.58 2.45
C LEU A 261 -16.15 -4.41 1.89
N LEU A 262 -15.99 -3.34 2.68
CA LEU A 262 -15.14 -2.21 2.33
C LEU A 262 -13.69 -2.65 2.09
N GLY A 263 -13.11 -3.40 3.03
CA GLY A 263 -11.74 -3.90 2.89
C GLY A 263 -11.55 -4.77 1.65
N LEU A 264 -12.50 -5.68 1.38
CA LEU A 264 -12.45 -6.60 0.24
C LEU A 264 -12.30 -5.86 -1.09
N PHE A 265 -13.05 -4.78 -1.31
CA PHE A 265 -12.99 -4.03 -2.57
C PHE A 265 -11.89 -2.97 -2.60
N MET A 266 -11.65 -2.29 -1.47
CA MET A 266 -10.74 -1.15 -1.44
C MET A 266 -9.29 -1.56 -1.64
N THR A 267 -8.85 -2.67 -1.07
CA THR A 267 -7.46 -3.13 -1.24
C THR A 267 -7.26 -4.02 -2.48
N ALA A 268 -8.34 -4.60 -3.04
CA ALA A 268 -8.23 -5.43 -4.25
C ALA A 268 -7.68 -4.63 -5.44
N LEU A 269 -7.92 -3.31 -5.46
CA LEU A 269 -7.38 -2.40 -6.48
C LEU A 269 -5.86 -2.21 -6.41
N LEU A 270 -5.22 -2.49 -5.26
CA LEU A 270 -3.78 -2.32 -5.09
C LEU A 270 -2.99 -3.16 -6.11
N PRO A 271 -3.07 -4.51 -6.12
CA PRO A 271 -2.31 -5.33 -7.08
C PRO A 271 -2.81 -5.19 -8.51
N ILE A 272 -4.13 -5.10 -8.72
CA ILE A 272 -4.73 -4.95 -10.06
C ILE A 272 -4.23 -3.67 -10.74
N GLY A 273 -4.10 -2.58 -9.99
CA GLY A 273 -3.55 -1.32 -10.49
C GLY A 273 -2.10 -1.45 -10.94
N TYR A 274 -1.27 -2.22 -10.23
CA TYR A 274 0.12 -2.48 -10.66
C TYR A 274 0.19 -3.34 -11.93
N GLU A 275 -0.66 -4.36 -12.05
CA GLU A 275 -0.73 -5.18 -13.27
C GLU A 275 -1.18 -4.36 -14.48
N LEU A 276 -2.26 -3.59 -14.33
CA LEU A 276 -2.76 -2.70 -15.38
C LEU A 276 -1.72 -1.62 -15.75
N ALA A 277 -0.99 -1.08 -14.76
CA ALA A 277 0.11 -0.15 -15.03
C ALA A 277 1.21 -0.80 -15.87
N ALA A 278 1.60 -2.05 -15.56
CA ALA A 278 2.60 -2.78 -16.34
C ALA A 278 2.11 -3.08 -17.77
N GLU A 279 0.82 -3.35 -17.97
CA GLU A 279 0.23 -3.60 -19.28
C GLU A 279 0.12 -2.33 -20.15
N LEU A 280 -0.33 -1.22 -19.57
CA LEU A 280 -0.52 0.06 -20.29
C LEU A 280 0.80 0.76 -20.64
N THR A 281 1.87 0.46 -19.90
CA THR A 281 3.16 1.14 -20.03
C THR A 281 4.22 0.32 -20.73
N TYR A 282 3.91 -0.90 -21.16
CA TYR A 282 4.85 -1.73 -21.92
C TYR A 282 5.38 -0.97 -23.15
N PRO A 283 6.70 -0.94 -23.44
CA PRO A 283 7.79 -1.71 -22.83
C PRO A 283 8.54 -0.98 -21.70
N VAL A 284 7.99 0.08 -21.10
CA VAL A 284 8.61 0.77 -19.94
C VAL A 284 8.77 -0.20 -18.76
N GLY A 285 9.86 -0.07 -18.00
CA GLY A 285 10.15 -0.97 -16.88
C GLY A 285 9.14 -0.84 -15.74
N GLU A 286 8.71 -1.99 -15.18
CA GLU A 286 7.77 -2.08 -14.05
C GLU A 286 8.19 -1.22 -12.84
N GLY A 287 9.50 -1.04 -12.63
CA GLY A 287 10.02 -0.22 -11.54
C GLY A 287 9.68 1.28 -11.67
N SER A 288 9.69 1.82 -12.89
CA SER A 288 9.39 3.25 -13.11
C SER A 288 7.88 3.52 -13.05
N SER A 289 7.07 2.69 -13.71
CA SER A 289 5.61 2.82 -13.70
C SER A 289 5.01 2.51 -12.32
N GLY A 290 5.50 1.48 -11.64
CA GLY A 290 5.10 1.20 -10.26
C GLY A 290 5.52 2.30 -9.29
N GLY A 291 6.73 2.85 -9.45
CA GLY A 291 7.25 3.91 -8.59
C GLY A 291 6.44 5.20 -8.63
N ILE A 292 6.06 5.67 -9.82
CA ILE A 292 5.17 6.85 -9.97
C ILE A 292 3.80 6.58 -9.35
N LEU A 293 3.27 5.37 -9.54
CA LEU A 293 1.98 4.97 -8.99
C LEU A 293 1.97 5.01 -7.44
N THR A 294 3.02 4.48 -6.81
CA THR A 294 3.18 4.56 -5.35
C THR A 294 3.38 6.00 -4.88
N ALA A 295 4.19 6.79 -5.58
CA ALA A 295 4.44 8.18 -5.23
C ALA A 295 3.14 9.01 -5.27
N ALA A 296 2.33 8.84 -6.31
CA ALA A 296 1.01 9.46 -6.41
C ALA A 296 0.11 9.03 -5.24
N ALA A 297 0.02 7.74 -4.93
CA ALA A 297 -0.75 7.26 -3.79
C ALA A 297 -0.34 7.89 -2.44
N LYS A 298 0.96 8.14 -2.23
CA LYS A 298 1.46 8.83 -1.02
C LYS A 298 1.07 10.31 -1.01
N VAL A 299 1.23 11.02 -2.13
CA VAL A 299 0.83 12.44 -2.25
C VAL A 299 -0.67 12.60 -2.01
N PHE A 300 -1.48 11.79 -2.69
CA PHE A 300 -2.94 11.78 -2.53
C PHE A 300 -3.32 11.40 -1.10
N GLY A 301 -2.62 10.44 -0.49
CA GLY A 301 -2.80 10.07 0.91
C GLY A 301 -2.58 11.24 1.87
N ILE A 302 -1.53 12.03 1.69
CA ILE A 302 -1.27 13.23 2.53
C ILE A 302 -2.41 14.25 2.36
N VAL A 303 -2.75 14.58 1.11
CA VAL A 303 -3.79 15.57 0.78
C VAL A 303 -5.14 15.14 1.36
N PHE A 304 -5.57 13.91 1.12
CA PHE A 304 -6.86 13.43 1.61
C PHE A 304 -6.87 13.22 3.11
N THR A 305 -5.76 12.84 3.75
CA THR A 305 -5.72 12.75 5.23
C THR A 305 -6.00 14.12 5.84
N TYR A 306 -5.41 15.19 5.29
CA TYR A 306 -5.67 16.55 5.75
C TYR A 306 -7.11 16.99 5.46
N LEU A 307 -7.60 16.80 4.23
CA LEU A 307 -8.98 17.16 3.86
C LEU A 307 -10.01 16.41 4.68
N TYR A 308 -9.82 15.10 4.86
CA TYR A 308 -10.70 14.25 5.66
C TYR A 308 -10.70 14.69 7.12
N SER A 309 -9.53 14.94 7.72
CA SER A 309 -9.45 15.45 9.09
C SER A 309 -10.11 16.82 9.24
N HIS A 310 -9.97 17.70 8.26
CA HIS A 310 -10.66 19.00 8.27
C HIS A 310 -12.18 18.80 8.28
N PHE A 311 -12.74 18.03 7.33
CA PHE A 311 -14.19 17.78 7.27
C PHE A 311 -14.74 17.08 8.51
N LEU A 312 -13.99 16.11 9.06
CA LEU A 312 -14.38 15.38 10.27
C LEU A 312 -14.52 16.32 11.47
N ASN A 313 -13.60 17.30 11.61
CA ASN A 313 -13.58 18.23 12.74
C ASN A 313 -14.53 19.43 12.58
N THR A 314 -14.84 19.86 11.35
CA THR A 314 -15.66 21.06 11.13
C THR A 314 -17.14 20.78 10.84
N ILE A 315 -17.46 19.64 10.21
CA ILE A 315 -18.83 19.32 9.79
C ILE A 315 -19.39 18.17 10.63
N ASN A 316 -19.09 16.94 10.23
CA ASN A 316 -19.37 15.69 10.92
C ASN A 316 -18.69 14.54 10.15
N ASP A 317 -18.66 13.37 10.76
CA ASP A 317 -18.06 12.16 10.23
C ASP A 317 -18.81 11.62 8.98
N ILE A 318 -20.14 11.67 8.95
CA ILE A 318 -20.92 11.21 7.80
C ILE A 318 -20.62 12.06 6.56
N ALA A 319 -20.65 13.38 6.65
CA ALA A 319 -20.34 14.29 5.54
C ALA A 319 -18.89 14.13 5.09
N ALA A 320 -17.96 13.93 6.02
CA ALA A 320 -16.57 13.65 5.68
C ALA A 320 -16.42 12.35 4.87
N ASN A 321 -17.10 11.27 5.28
CA ASN A 321 -17.11 10.01 4.54
C ASN A 321 -17.80 10.12 3.17
N ILE A 322 -18.90 10.86 3.07
CA ILE A 322 -19.61 11.09 1.80
C ILE A 322 -18.77 11.96 0.86
N ALA A 323 -18.06 12.96 1.37
CA ALA A 323 -17.11 13.74 0.58
C ALA A 323 -15.99 12.85 0.01
N MET A 324 -15.41 11.97 0.83
CA MET A 324 -14.40 11.00 0.36
C MET A 324 -15.00 10.01 -0.65
N SER A 325 -16.24 9.56 -0.45
CA SER A 325 -16.97 8.73 -1.41
C SER A 325 -17.16 9.45 -2.75
N GLY A 326 -17.43 10.75 -2.74
CA GLY A 326 -17.52 11.59 -3.94
C GLY A 326 -16.18 11.69 -4.67
N VAL A 327 -15.08 11.87 -3.94
CA VAL A 327 -13.73 11.88 -4.52
C VAL A 327 -13.36 10.51 -5.11
N LEU A 328 -13.69 9.39 -4.44
CA LEU A 328 -13.60 8.06 -5.05
C LEU A 328 -14.43 7.98 -6.33
N GLY A 329 -15.67 8.50 -6.33
CA GLY A 329 -16.52 8.57 -7.53
C GLY A 329 -15.82 9.25 -8.71
N LEU A 330 -15.13 10.37 -8.48
CA LEU A 330 -14.29 11.03 -9.51
C LEU A 330 -13.16 10.11 -10.01
N GLY A 331 -12.52 9.36 -9.10
CA GLY A 331 -11.54 8.33 -9.46
C GLY A 331 -12.13 7.22 -10.34
N ALA A 332 -13.38 6.83 -10.12
CA ALA A 332 -14.09 5.87 -10.98
C ALA A 332 -14.36 6.44 -12.38
N VAL A 333 -14.69 7.73 -12.48
CA VAL A 333 -14.86 8.43 -13.75
C VAL A 333 -13.54 8.44 -14.53
N PHE A 334 -12.41 8.74 -13.90
CA PHE A 334 -11.10 8.66 -14.56
C PHE A 334 -10.82 7.26 -15.11
N LEU A 335 -11.14 6.21 -14.34
CA LEU A 335 -10.98 4.82 -14.75
C LEU A 335 -11.82 4.46 -15.98
N PHE A 336 -13.05 4.97 -16.05
CA PHE A 336 -13.97 4.71 -17.16
C PHE A 336 -13.42 5.23 -18.51
N PHE A 337 -12.75 6.39 -18.48
CA PHE A 337 -12.14 7.03 -19.64
C PHE A 337 -10.79 6.43 -20.07
N ILE A 338 -10.24 5.49 -19.29
CA ILE A 338 -9.02 4.78 -19.69
C ILE A 338 -9.31 3.98 -20.96
N ARG A 339 -8.47 4.18 -21.98
CA ARG A 339 -8.41 3.31 -23.15
C ARG A 339 -7.56 2.10 -22.81
N PHE A 340 -8.20 0.94 -22.70
CA PHE A 340 -7.57 -0.35 -22.42
C PHE A 340 -6.96 -0.92 -23.71
N ASP A 341 -6.03 -0.17 -24.31
CA ASP A 341 -5.18 -0.70 -25.38
C ASP A 341 -4.06 -1.51 -24.73
N LEU A 342 -4.33 -2.79 -24.45
CA LEU A 342 -3.41 -3.69 -23.75
C LEU A 342 -2.20 -4.02 -24.66
N GLN A 343 -1.18 -3.16 -24.62
CA GLN A 343 -0.02 -3.21 -25.51
C GLN A 343 0.77 -4.52 -25.35
N ARG A 344 0.85 -5.05 -24.13
CA ARG A 344 1.57 -6.31 -23.83
C ARG A 344 0.92 -7.52 -24.50
N GLN A 345 -0.40 -7.64 -24.49
CA GLN A 345 -1.14 -8.74 -25.13
C GLN A 345 -1.01 -8.69 -26.66
N LYS A 346 -1.05 -7.47 -27.24
CA LYS A 346 -0.79 -7.25 -28.67
C LYS A 346 0.63 -7.65 -29.07
N PHE A 347 1.61 -7.49 -28.17
CA PHE A 347 3.00 -7.85 -28.45
C PHE A 347 3.29 -9.35 -28.30
N SER A 348 2.61 -10.05 -27.39
CA SER A 348 2.73 -11.51 -27.24
C SER A 348 2.04 -12.26 -28.37
N SER A 349 0.89 -11.80 -28.86
CA SER A 349 0.23 -12.44 -30.01
C SER A 349 1.06 -12.32 -31.28
N VAL A 350 1.72 -11.17 -31.53
CA VAL A 350 2.60 -10.99 -32.69
C VAL A 350 3.81 -11.95 -32.67
N ARG A 351 4.28 -12.37 -31.49
CA ARG A 351 5.37 -13.36 -31.36
C ARG A 351 4.96 -14.80 -31.53
N GLU A 352 3.70 -15.16 -31.34
CA GLU A 352 3.21 -16.52 -31.64
C GLU A 352 3.01 -16.73 -33.14
N PHE A 353 2.92 -15.65 -33.92
CA PHE A 353 2.79 -15.67 -35.39
C PHE A 353 4.10 -15.36 -36.15
N SER A 354 5.23 -15.22 -35.46
CA SER A 354 6.57 -14.97 -36.04
C SER A 354 7.56 -16.04 -35.61
#